data_AF-A0A351VHT6-F1
#
_entry.id   AF-A0A351VHT6-F1
#
_cell.length_a   1.000
_cell.length_b   1.000
_cell.length_c   1.000
_cell.angle_alpha   90.00
_cell.angle_beta   90.00
_cell.angle_gamma   90.00
#
_symmetry.space_group_name_H-M   'P 1'
#
loop_
_entity.id
_entity.type
_entity.pdbx_description
1 polymer ?
#
loop_
_entity_poly.entity_id
_entity_poly.type
_entity_poly.pdbx_seq_one_letter_code
_entity_poly.pdbx_strand_id
1 'polypeptide(L)'
;MEKPTNPKDAVGIRKPPASTLPQNVMAEVGVAMLEGALKYGRHNYRALGVRASVYYDATCRHIDSWWEGEDIDPDSRLSHITKAITSLVVLRDAMMNGKMNDDRPPKSDVAGDRERLTEIVEALLDRYPEPKEAFVNMPGSIKGYEAWFPESPITGTCAALKSENERGRS
;
A
#
# COMPACT_ATOMS: atom_id res chain seq x y z
N MET A 1 32.92 -25.18 23.93
CA MET A 1 33.16 -25.11 22.48
C MET A 1 32.31 -23.95 21.96
N GLU A 2 32.94 -22.81 21.69
CA GLU A 2 32.25 -21.64 21.12
C GLU A 2 31.70 -22.02 19.74
N LYS A 3 30.40 -21.80 19.50
CA LYS A 3 29.86 -21.96 18.15
C LYS A 3 30.58 -20.94 17.25
N PRO A 4 31.24 -21.37 16.17
CA PRO A 4 31.78 -20.43 15.20
C PRO A 4 30.59 -19.67 14.61
N THR A 5 30.42 -18.42 15.02
CA THR A 5 29.37 -17.56 14.49
C THR A 5 29.84 -17.10 13.12
N ASN A 6 29.03 -17.33 12.08
CA ASN A 6 29.40 -16.92 10.73
C ASN A 6 29.63 -15.40 10.74
N PRO A 7 30.81 -14.90 10.33
CA PRO A 7 31.11 -13.46 10.37
C PRO A 7 30.13 -12.64 9.51
N LYS A 8 29.46 -13.27 8.54
CA LYS A 8 28.38 -12.65 7.77
C LYS A 8 27.12 -12.37 8.59
N ASP A 9 26.83 -13.16 9.62
CA ASP A 9 25.66 -12.96 10.50
C ASP A 9 25.85 -11.74 11.40
N ALA A 10 27.05 -11.58 11.98
CA ALA A 10 27.39 -10.46 12.86
C ALA A 10 27.41 -9.10 12.14
N VAL A 11 27.84 -9.07 10.87
CA VAL A 11 27.84 -7.85 10.03
C VAL A 11 26.50 -7.65 9.32
N GLY A 12 25.84 -8.74 8.94
CA GLY A 12 24.59 -8.74 8.18
C GLY A 12 23.42 -8.14 8.94
N ILE A 13 23.31 -8.38 10.25
CA ILE A 13 22.23 -7.84 11.10
C ILE A 13 22.20 -6.31 11.15
N ARG A 14 23.32 -5.64 10.84
CA ARG A 14 23.40 -4.17 10.83
C ARG A 14 22.93 -3.55 9.51
N LYS A 15 22.63 -4.37 8.50
CA LYS A 15 22.11 -3.91 7.20
C LYS A 15 20.58 -3.86 7.24
N PRO A 16 19.94 -2.99 6.43
CA PRO A 16 18.48 -2.98 6.30
C PRO A 16 17.95 -4.38 5.97
N PRO A 17 17.11 -4.98 6.85
CA PRO A 17 16.75 -6.39 6.75
C PRO A 17 15.53 -6.58 5.84
N ALA A 18 15.73 -6.83 4.55
CA ALA A 18 14.62 -7.07 3.61
C ALA A 18 13.68 -8.22 4.04
N SER A 19 14.18 -9.17 4.83
CA SER A 19 13.41 -10.28 5.39
C SER A 19 12.30 -9.87 6.36
N THR A 20 12.33 -8.65 6.90
CA THR A 20 11.26 -8.16 7.79
C THR A 20 10.07 -7.61 7.01
N LEU A 21 10.18 -7.47 5.68
CA LEU A 21 9.09 -6.97 4.84
C LEU A 21 8.12 -8.12 4.50
N PRO A 22 6.80 -7.90 4.62
CA PRO A 22 5.80 -8.85 4.14
C PRO A 22 5.85 -8.92 2.60
N GLN A 23 6.48 -9.97 2.07
CA GLN A 23 6.76 -10.09 0.63
C GLN A 23 5.50 -10.20 -0.23
N ASN A 24 4.40 -10.73 0.32
CA ASN A 24 3.10 -10.76 -0.34
C ASN A 24 2.58 -9.35 -0.64
N VAL A 25 2.67 -8.42 0.31
CA VAL A 25 2.28 -7.02 0.10
C VAL A 25 3.21 -6.35 -0.91
N MET A 26 4.52 -6.61 -0.82
CA MET A 26 5.50 -6.06 -1.77
C MET A 26 5.27 -6.56 -3.21
N ALA A 27 4.79 -7.78 -3.37
CA ALA A 27 4.42 -8.32 -4.69
C ALA A 27 3.24 -7.55 -5.29
N GLU A 28 2.19 -7.26 -4.50
CA GLU A 28 1.06 -6.43 -4.97
C GLU A 28 1.51 -5.01 -5.34
N VAL A 29 2.35 -4.38 -4.51
CA VAL A 29 2.96 -3.08 -4.82
C VAL A 29 3.75 -3.15 -6.13
N GLY A 30 4.46 -4.25 -6.40
CA GLY A 30 5.14 -4.48 -7.66
C GLY A 30 4.20 -4.46 -8.87
N VAL A 31 3.01 -5.06 -8.75
CA VAL A 31 1.98 -5.05 -9.80
C VAL A 31 1.41 -3.64 -9.99
N ALA A 32 1.11 -2.92 -8.91
CA ALA A 32 0.64 -1.53 -8.99
C ALA A 32 1.70 -0.59 -9.59
N MET A 33 2.98 -0.82 -9.30
CA MET A 33 4.10 -0.09 -9.92
C MET A 33 4.25 -0.41 -11.40
N LEU A 34 3.99 -1.66 -11.81
CA LEU A 34 3.96 -2.05 -13.22
C LEU A 34 2.82 -1.32 -13.96
N GLU A 35 1.63 -1.26 -13.39
CA GLU A 35 0.51 -0.50 -13.94
C GLU A 35 0.89 0.98 -14.15
N GLY A 36 1.50 1.62 -13.14
CA GLY A 36 2.01 2.99 -13.27
C GLY A 36 3.08 3.13 -14.35
N ALA A 37 3.98 2.14 -14.47
CA ALA A 37 5.00 2.12 -15.52
C ALA A 37 4.41 2.01 -16.93
N LEU A 38 3.30 1.27 -17.10
CA LEU A 38 2.58 1.16 -18.36
C LEU A 38 1.82 2.45 -18.69
N LYS A 39 1.24 3.13 -17.69
CA LYS A 39 0.49 4.38 -17.88
C LYS A 39 1.39 5.60 -18.12
N TYR A 40 2.51 5.71 -17.40
CA TYR A 40 3.28 6.96 -17.31
C TYR A 40 4.78 6.81 -17.56
N GLY A 41 5.24 5.61 -17.89
CA GLY A 41 6.66 5.28 -18.04
C GLY A 41 7.32 4.88 -16.72
N ARG A 42 8.14 3.82 -16.77
CA ARG A 42 8.82 3.28 -15.59
C ARG A 42 9.76 4.31 -14.97
N HIS A 43 9.67 4.50 -13.66
CA HIS A 43 10.49 5.44 -12.87
C HIS A 43 10.37 6.92 -13.30
N ASN A 44 9.31 7.31 -14.00
CA ASN A 44 9.10 8.69 -14.42
C ASN A 44 9.19 9.71 -13.26
N TYR A 45 8.74 9.32 -12.06
CA TYR A 45 8.80 10.10 -10.82
C TYR A 45 10.23 10.46 -10.37
N ARG A 46 11.25 9.69 -10.77
CA ARG A 46 12.67 10.05 -10.55
C ARG A 46 13.20 11.02 -11.59
N ALA A 47 12.68 10.99 -12.81
CA ALA A 47 13.09 11.89 -13.88
C ALA A 47 12.41 13.25 -13.76
N LEU A 48 11.07 13.23 -13.76
CA LEU A 48 10.19 14.40 -13.86
C LEU A 48 9.76 14.97 -12.51
N GLY A 49 9.82 14.16 -11.45
CA GLY A 49 9.36 14.53 -10.12
C GLY A 49 7.86 14.38 -9.91
N VAL A 50 7.43 14.72 -8.69
CA VAL A 50 6.05 14.59 -8.22
C VAL A 50 5.64 15.84 -7.45
N ARG A 51 4.33 16.14 -7.41
CA ARG A 51 3.76 17.20 -6.58
C ARG A 51 3.17 16.58 -5.31
N ALA A 52 3.49 17.11 -4.13
CA ALA A 52 3.08 16.53 -2.85
C ALA A 52 1.55 16.42 -2.73
N SER A 53 0.81 17.48 -3.07
CA SER A 53 -0.67 17.50 -3.05
C SER A 53 -1.30 16.40 -3.90
N VAL A 54 -0.82 16.17 -5.12
CA VAL A 54 -1.37 15.17 -6.05
C VAL A 54 -1.29 13.75 -5.45
N TYR A 55 -0.17 13.43 -4.81
CA TYR A 55 0.02 12.11 -4.18
C TYR A 55 -0.67 12.01 -2.82
N TYR A 56 -0.81 13.12 -2.10
CA TYR A 56 -1.66 13.20 -0.91
C TYR A 56 -3.12 12.89 -1.28
N ASP A 57 -3.70 13.59 -2.25
CA ASP A 57 -5.08 13.40 -2.68
C ASP A 57 -5.32 12.00 -3.24
N ALA A 58 -4.36 11.45 -4.01
CA ALA A 58 -4.46 10.09 -4.53
C ALA A 58 -4.48 9.05 -3.40
N THR A 59 -3.66 9.24 -2.37
CA THR A 59 -3.63 8.36 -1.21
C THR A 59 -4.95 8.44 -0.43
N CYS A 60 -5.43 9.66 -0.16
CA CYS A 60 -6.70 9.87 0.52
C CYS A 60 -7.86 9.23 -0.22
N ARG A 61 -8.01 9.44 -1.53
CA ARG A 61 -9.10 8.80 -2.31
C ARG A 61 -9.12 7.29 -2.19
N HIS A 62 -7.96 6.63 -2.21
CA HIS A 62 -7.93 5.18 -2.03
C HIS A 62 -8.28 4.76 -0.59
N ILE A 63 -7.78 5.47 0.42
CA ILE A 63 -8.12 5.20 1.82
C ILE A 63 -9.63 5.45 2.07
N ASP A 64 -10.18 6.52 1.52
CA ASP A 64 -11.58 6.90 1.66
C ASP A 64 -12.49 5.88 0.97
N SER A 65 -12.18 5.45 -0.27
CA SER A 65 -12.91 4.35 -0.94
C SER A 65 -12.93 3.08 -0.08
N TRP A 66 -11.78 2.68 0.46
CA TRP A 66 -11.69 1.52 1.33
C TRP A 66 -12.53 1.70 2.61
N TRP A 67 -12.44 2.86 3.24
CA TRP A 67 -13.17 3.18 4.47
C TRP A 67 -14.68 3.13 4.25
N GLU A 68 -15.14 3.58 3.08
CA GLU A 68 -16.56 3.55 2.68
C GLU A 68 -17.00 2.20 2.08
N GLY A 69 -16.15 1.17 2.14
CA GLY A 69 -16.49 -0.23 1.82
C GLY A 69 -16.16 -0.70 0.41
N GLU A 70 -15.41 0.08 -0.38
CA GLU A 70 -14.86 -0.35 -1.66
C GLU A 70 -13.45 -0.94 -1.46
N ASP A 71 -13.37 -2.25 -1.27
CA ASP A 71 -12.09 -2.91 -0.94
C ASP A 71 -11.13 -3.02 -2.13
N ILE A 72 -11.67 -3.16 -3.35
CA ILE A 72 -10.92 -3.47 -4.58
C ILE A 72 -11.08 -2.35 -5.60
N ASP A 73 -9.95 -1.84 -6.07
CA ASP A 73 -9.87 -0.84 -7.13
C ASP A 73 -10.44 -1.41 -8.45
N PRO A 74 -11.43 -0.75 -9.06
CA PRO A 74 -12.13 -1.29 -10.22
C PRO A 74 -11.24 -1.38 -11.48
N ASP A 75 -10.22 -0.53 -11.61
CA ASP A 75 -9.34 -0.50 -12.78
C ASP A 75 -8.30 -1.61 -12.72
N SER A 76 -7.59 -1.74 -11.59
CA SER A 76 -6.46 -2.66 -11.45
C SER A 76 -6.81 -3.98 -10.80
N ARG A 77 -8.00 -4.09 -10.18
CA ARG A 77 -8.42 -5.23 -9.36
C ARG A 77 -7.48 -5.53 -8.19
N LEU A 78 -6.81 -4.50 -7.68
CA LEU A 78 -5.93 -4.58 -6.50
C LEU A 78 -6.64 -3.93 -5.32
N SER A 79 -6.22 -4.27 -4.09
CA SER A 79 -6.77 -3.59 -2.91
C SER A 79 -6.52 -2.08 -2.98
N HIS A 80 -7.52 -1.27 -2.61
CA HIS A 80 -7.36 0.17 -2.42
C HIS A 80 -6.21 0.48 -1.44
N ILE A 81 -5.99 -0.34 -0.42
CA ILE A 81 -4.86 -0.20 0.50
C ILE A 81 -3.52 -0.36 -0.22
N THR A 82 -3.39 -1.34 -1.12
CA THR A 82 -2.18 -1.51 -1.94
C THR A 82 -1.94 -0.31 -2.85
N LYS A 83 -3.01 0.28 -3.40
CA LYS A 83 -2.91 1.49 -4.23
C LYS A 83 -2.42 2.69 -3.43
N ALA A 84 -2.94 2.88 -2.21
CA ALA A 84 -2.49 3.90 -1.27
C ALA A 84 -1.02 3.69 -0.83
N ILE A 85 -0.60 2.44 -0.58
CA ILE A 85 0.81 2.14 -0.30
C ILE A 85 1.68 2.51 -1.50
N THR A 86 1.23 2.19 -2.72
CA THR A 86 1.98 2.45 -3.95
C THR A 86 2.17 3.95 -4.19
N SER A 87 1.14 4.78 -3.98
CA SER A 87 1.27 6.24 -4.06
C SER A 87 2.28 6.77 -3.03
N LEU A 88 2.26 6.26 -1.79
CA LEU A 88 3.23 6.63 -0.75
C LEU A 88 4.66 6.18 -1.06
N VAL A 89 4.83 4.99 -1.66
CA VAL A 89 6.15 4.49 -2.11
C VAL A 89 6.75 5.43 -3.14
N VAL A 90 5.96 5.86 -4.14
CA VAL A 90 6.41 6.80 -5.17
C VAL A 90 6.74 8.17 -4.57
N LEU A 91 5.85 8.71 -3.71
CA LEU A 91 6.09 9.99 -3.04
C LEU A 91 7.37 9.94 -2.19
N ARG A 92 7.56 8.87 -1.42
CA ARG A 92 8.74 8.71 -0.56
C ARG A 92 10.02 8.58 -1.38
N ASP A 93 9.99 7.85 -2.48
CA ASP A 93 11.14 7.77 -3.39
C ASP A 93 11.49 9.14 -3.98
N ALA A 94 10.49 9.91 -4.42
CA ALA A 94 10.72 11.25 -4.92
C ALA A 94 11.30 12.18 -3.84
N MET A 95 10.85 12.10 -2.59
CA MET A 95 11.46 12.82 -1.46
C MET A 95 12.95 12.47 -1.29
N MET A 96 13.28 11.17 -1.35
CA MET A 96 14.66 10.69 -1.18
C MET A 96 15.59 11.14 -2.32
N ASN A 97 15.03 11.40 -3.50
CA ASN A 97 15.78 11.81 -4.69
C ASN A 97 15.74 13.34 -4.93
N GLY A 98 15.15 14.14 -4.03
CA GLY A 98 15.01 15.60 -4.23
C GLY A 98 14.09 15.94 -5.41
N LYS A 99 13.14 15.06 -5.72
CA LYS A 99 12.22 15.12 -6.86
C LYS A 99 10.78 15.40 -6.45
N MET A 100 10.53 15.63 -5.16
CA MET A 100 9.24 16.11 -4.68
C MET A 100 9.20 17.64 -4.76
N ASN A 101 8.24 18.18 -5.51
CA ASN A 101 7.81 19.56 -5.39
C ASN A 101 6.88 19.68 -4.17
N ASP A 102 7.36 20.36 -3.14
CA ASP A 102 6.64 20.55 -1.89
C ASP A 102 5.69 21.75 -2.00
N ASP A 103 4.43 21.47 -2.32
CA ASP A 103 3.34 22.44 -2.38
C ASP A 103 2.35 22.28 -1.22
N ARG A 104 2.80 21.69 -0.11
CA ARG A 104 1.99 21.58 1.11
C ARG A 104 1.70 22.98 1.69
N PRO A 105 0.58 23.14 2.41
CA PRO A 105 0.29 24.40 3.07
C PRO A 105 1.40 24.77 4.09
N PRO A 106 1.53 26.06 4.44
CA PRO A 106 2.37 26.47 5.55
C PRO A 106 2.06 25.64 6.80
N LYS A 107 3.10 25.32 7.57
CA LYS A 107 2.98 24.46 8.75
C LYS A 107 1.96 25.05 9.73
N SER A 108 1.00 24.23 10.15
CA SER A 108 0.14 24.51 11.30
C SER A 108 0.78 24.01 12.59
N ASP A 109 0.24 24.43 13.74
CA ASP A 109 0.64 23.94 15.06
C ASP A 109 0.01 22.58 15.36
N VAL A 110 0.41 21.56 14.60
CA VAL A 110 -0.11 20.18 14.74
C VAL A 110 0.13 19.63 16.15
N ALA A 111 1.22 20.02 16.81
CA ALA A 111 1.53 19.55 18.16
C ALA A 111 0.56 20.16 19.18
N GLY A 112 0.41 21.49 19.18
CA GLY A 112 -0.53 22.18 20.06
C GLY A 112 -1.98 21.77 19.80
N ASP A 113 -2.37 21.58 18.53
CA ASP A 113 -3.70 21.07 18.19
C ASP A 113 -3.94 19.66 18.74
N ARG A 114 -2.94 18.76 18.69
CA ARG A 114 -3.07 17.42 19.25
C ARG A 114 -3.21 17.44 20.77
N GLU A 115 -2.44 18.27 21.47
CA GLU A 115 -2.56 18.44 22.92
C GLU A 115 -3.96 18.93 23.30
N ARG A 116 -4.40 20.05 22.70
CA ARG A 116 -5.75 20.61 22.92
C ARG A 116 -6.87 19.61 22.63
N LEU A 117 -6.79 18.86 21.53
CA LEU A 117 -7.80 17.87 21.17
C LEU A 117 -7.79 16.67 22.12
N THR A 118 -6.62 16.28 22.64
CA THR A 118 -6.50 15.20 23.63
C THR A 118 -7.22 15.56 24.93
N GLU A 119 -7.02 16.78 25.44
CA GLU A 119 -7.73 17.28 26.63
C GLU A 119 -9.26 17.23 26.46
N ILE A 120 -9.76 17.60 25.28
CA ILE A 120 -11.19 17.53 24.96
C ILE A 120 -11.68 16.09 24.94
N VAL A 121 -10.93 15.17 24.32
CA VAL A 121 -11.28 13.74 24.27
C VAL A 121 -11.31 13.15 25.68
N GLU A 122 -10.32 13.43 26.52
CA GLU A 122 -10.29 12.98 27.92
C GLU A 122 -11.51 13.49 28.69
N ALA A 123 -11.83 14.78 28.59
CA ALA A 123 -13.02 15.35 29.22
C ALA A 123 -14.34 14.73 28.71
N LEU A 124 -14.40 14.29 27.45
CA LEU A 124 -15.55 13.58 26.90
C LEU A 124 -15.65 12.15 27.47
N LEU A 125 -14.54 11.44 27.58
CA LEU A 125 -14.49 10.10 28.18
C LEU A 125 -14.91 10.14 29.65
N ASP A 126 -14.44 11.13 30.42
CA ASP A 126 -14.83 11.33 31.82
C ASP A 126 -16.33 11.65 31.96
N ARG A 127 -16.90 12.41 31.02
CA ARG A 127 -18.32 12.78 31.02
C ARG A 127 -19.23 11.61 30.66
N TYR A 128 -18.77 10.69 29.82
CA TYR A 128 -19.52 9.55 29.33
C TYR A 128 -18.79 8.23 29.68
N PRO A 129 -18.76 7.83 30.97
CA PRO A 129 -17.99 6.67 31.43
C PRO A 129 -18.53 5.34 30.90
N GLU A 130 -19.76 5.31 30.39
CA GLU A 130 -20.39 4.16 29.75
C GLU A 130 -20.69 4.49 28.27
N PRO A 131 -19.68 4.46 27.38
CA PRO A 131 -19.89 4.75 25.97
C PRO A 131 -20.78 3.69 25.32
N LYS A 132 -21.63 4.13 24.40
CA LYS A 132 -22.46 3.21 23.59
C LYS A 132 -21.58 2.37 22.67
N GLU A 133 -22.01 1.14 22.39
CA GLU A 133 -21.33 0.27 21.45
C GLU A 133 -21.27 0.88 20.04
N ALA A 134 -20.15 0.68 19.36
CA ALA A 134 -19.98 1.12 17.98
C ALA A 134 -20.76 0.21 17.02
N PHE A 135 -21.47 0.81 16.07
CA PHE A 135 -22.11 0.07 14.98
C PHE A 135 -21.05 -0.27 13.92
N VAL A 136 -20.70 -1.55 13.81
CA VAL A 136 -19.69 -2.03 12.85
C VAL A 136 -20.28 -3.10 11.94
N ASN A 137 -19.79 -3.16 10.70
CA ASN A 137 -20.11 -4.22 9.75
C ASN A 137 -19.47 -5.52 10.26
N MET A 138 -20.22 -6.24 11.11
CA MET A 138 -19.90 -7.52 11.74
C MET A 138 -18.87 -7.45 12.90
N PRO A 139 -19.29 -7.61 14.17
CA PRO A 139 -18.34 -7.84 15.26
C PRO A 139 -17.64 -9.20 15.06
N GLY A 140 -16.33 -9.18 14.78
CA GLY A 140 -15.47 -10.37 14.82
C GLY A 140 -15.18 -11.13 13.50
N SER A 141 -15.59 -10.64 12.32
CA SER A 141 -15.32 -11.35 11.05
C SER A 141 -14.19 -10.73 10.23
N ILE A 142 -12.94 -10.94 10.63
CA ILE A 142 -11.87 -10.97 9.62
C ILE A 142 -12.02 -12.32 8.92
N LYS A 143 -12.89 -12.39 7.90
CA LYS A 143 -12.85 -13.52 6.97
C LYS A 143 -11.47 -13.48 6.31
N GLY A 144 -10.70 -14.53 6.55
CA GLY A 144 -9.40 -14.74 5.93
C GLY A 144 -9.45 -14.54 4.43
N TYR A 145 -8.28 -14.28 3.87
CA TYR A 145 -7.98 -13.93 2.47
C TYR A 145 -8.67 -14.80 1.38
N GLU A 146 -9.33 -15.90 1.75
CA GLU A 146 -10.06 -16.85 0.89
C GLU A 146 -11.37 -16.29 0.31
N ALA A 147 -11.97 -15.23 0.87
CA ALA A 147 -13.24 -14.68 0.38
C ALA A 147 -13.11 -13.60 -0.72
N TRP A 148 -11.89 -13.18 -1.05
CA TRP A 148 -11.62 -11.94 -1.83
C TRP A 148 -11.40 -12.15 -3.33
N PHE A 149 -11.35 -13.41 -3.78
CA PHE A 149 -11.28 -13.74 -5.19
C PHE A 149 -12.60 -14.42 -5.60
N PRO A 150 -13.60 -13.69 -6.12
CA PRO A 150 -14.67 -14.35 -6.87
C PRO A 150 -14.03 -15.14 -8.01
N GLU A 151 -14.50 -16.37 -8.26
CA GLU A 151 -13.99 -17.21 -9.33
C GLU A 151 -13.84 -16.40 -10.62
N SER A 152 -12.60 -16.18 -11.01
CA SER A 152 -12.27 -15.31 -12.14
C SER A 152 -12.68 -16.01 -13.44
N PRO A 153 -13.44 -15.38 -14.34
CA PRO A 153 -13.70 -15.93 -15.67
C PRO A 153 -12.49 -15.69 -16.60
N ILE A 154 -11.28 -16.00 -16.16
CA ILE A 154 -10.10 -16.11 -17.04
C ILE A 154 -9.97 -17.56 -17.50
N THR A 155 -11.06 -18.08 -18.08
CA THR A 155 -11.06 -19.28 -18.93
C THR A 155 -11.42 -18.90 -20.36
N GLY A 156 -10.79 -17.84 -20.87
CA GLY A 156 -10.98 -17.41 -22.25
C GLY A 156 -9.79 -16.60 -22.74
N THR A 157 -8.72 -17.29 -23.13
CA THR A 157 -7.70 -16.95 -24.17
C THR A 157 -6.28 -17.46 -23.85
N CYS A 158 -6.14 -18.72 -23.43
CA CYS A 158 -4.85 -19.42 -23.51
C CYS A 158 -4.92 -20.76 -24.29
N ALA A 159 -6.05 -21.04 -24.94
CA ALA A 159 -6.28 -22.27 -25.72
C ALA A 159 -5.98 -22.13 -27.24
N ALA A 160 -5.31 -21.06 -27.68
CA ALA A 160 -5.02 -20.82 -29.10
C ALA A 160 -3.51 -20.81 -29.45
N LEU A 161 -2.63 -21.26 -28.57
CA LEU A 161 -1.18 -21.39 -28.85
C LEU A 161 -0.62 -22.78 -28.53
N LYS A 162 -1.46 -23.83 -28.60
CA LYS A 162 -1.05 -25.23 -28.45
C LYS A 162 -1.37 -26.12 -29.67
N SER A 163 -1.62 -25.56 -30.85
CA SER A 163 -1.86 -26.34 -32.08
C SER A 163 -0.92 -26.02 -33.26
N GLU A 164 0.13 -25.21 -33.05
CA GLU A 164 1.09 -24.87 -34.11
C GLU A 164 2.53 -25.35 -33.88
N ASN A 165 2.83 -26.04 -32.77
CA ASN A 165 4.20 -26.52 -32.49
C ASN A 165 4.40 -28.05 -32.61
N GLU A 166 3.48 -28.77 -33.26
CA GLU A 166 3.62 -30.22 -33.54
C GLU A 166 3.66 -30.56 -35.04
N ARG A 167 3.78 -29.56 -35.94
CA ARG A 167 3.92 -29.77 -37.39
C ARG A 167 5.28 -29.33 -37.96
N GLY A 168 6.36 -29.43 -37.17
CA GLY A 168 7.66 -28.88 -37.57
C GLY A 168 8.91 -29.55 -37.02
N ARG A 169 8.86 -30.85 -36.68
CA ARG A 169 10.08 -31.66 -36.48
C ARG A 169 9.94 -33.00 -37.19
N SER A 170 10.50 -33.04 -38.39
CA SER A 170 10.96 -34.25 -39.06
C SER A 170 12.00 -34.99 -38.22
#